data_AF-A0A963JT41-F1
#
_entry.id   AF-A0A963JT41-F1
#
_cell.length_a   1.000
_cell.length_b   1.000
_cell.length_c   1.000
_cell.angle_alpha   90.00
_cell.angle_beta   90.00
_cell.angle_gamma   90.00
#
_symmetry.space_group_name_H-M   'P 1'
#
loop_
_entity.id
_entity.type
_entity.pdbx_description
1 polymer ?
#
loop_
_entity_poly.entity_id
_entity_poly.type
_entity_poly.pdbx_seq_one_letter_code
_entity_poly.pdbx_strand_id
1 'polypeptide(L)'
;QYQQVTSSVAGITHPYLNVGRIEGGTNTNVVPGKVVFKLDRRMIPEENPTEVEASIRRTIAQAAGECPGITADIKRLLLARAMTPLPGNQPLVDAIQKHAQALLGEPVPSVGTPLYTDVRLYVERGIPGVIYGAGPRTVLESHAKRADERLQLEDLRCATKVIARTLHDLLA
;
A
#
# COMPACT_ATOMS: atom_id res chain seq x y z
N GLN A 1 3.51 -6.00 19.40
CA GLN A 1 2.15 -6.57 19.26
C GLN A 1 1.72 -6.66 17.80
N TYR A 2 1.53 -5.56 17.06
CA TYR A 2 1.06 -5.68 15.65
C TYR A 2 2.00 -6.44 14.71
N GLN A 3 3.31 -6.46 14.98
CA GLN A 3 4.30 -7.24 14.20
C GLN A 3 4.14 -8.76 14.32
N GLN A 4 3.39 -9.25 15.32
CA GLN A 4 3.09 -10.67 15.49
C GLN A 4 1.90 -11.13 14.64
N VAL A 5 1.17 -10.18 14.05
CA VAL A 5 0.05 -10.48 13.15
C VAL A 5 0.61 -10.78 11.77
N THR A 6 0.22 -11.91 11.19
CA THR A 6 0.66 -12.35 9.87
C THR A 6 -0.51 -12.46 8.90
N SER A 7 -0.21 -12.26 7.62
CA SER A 7 -1.17 -12.37 6.52
C SER A 7 -1.11 -13.76 5.88
N SER A 8 -2.27 -14.26 5.45
CA SER A 8 -2.40 -15.46 4.63
C SER A 8 -2.22 -15.17 3.13
N VAL A 9 -2.33 -13.91 2.73
CA VAL A 9 -2.16 -13.46 1.34
C VAL A 9 -0.68 -13.45 0.94
N ALA A 10 -0.33 -14.26 -0.05
CA ALA A 10 1.02 -14.29 -0.62
C ALA A 10 1.49 -12.88 -1.03
N GLY A 11 2.73 -12.53 -0.69
CA GLY A 11 3.31 -11.19 -0.94
C GLY A 11 3.03 -10.16 0.15
N ILE A 12 2.19 -10.47 1.14
CA ILE A 12 1.96 -9.66 2.34
C ILE A 12 2.39 -10.50 3.55
N THR A 13 3.29 -9.97 4.38
CA THR A 13 3.82 -10.71 5.55
C THR A 13 3.15 -10.26 6.83
N HIS A 14 3.34 -8.99 7.19
CA HIS A 14 2.85 -8.39 8.42
C HIS A 14 2.44 -6.93 8.17
N PRO A 15 1.67 -6.32 9.08
CA PRO A 15 1.33 -4.91 8.95
C PRO A 15 2.53 -4.00 9.17
N TYR A 16 2.45 -2.74 8.73
CA TYR A 16 3.56 -1.77 8.84
C TYR A 16 3.11 -0.45 9.46
N LEU A 17 3.92 0.13 10.35
CA LEU A 17 3.66 1.42 10.97
C LEU A 17 4.89 2.30 10.86
N ASN A 18 4.72 3.54 10.41
CA ASN A 18 5.79 4.52 10.31
C ASN A 18 5.34 5.92 10.72
N VAL A 19 6.17 6.65 11.45
CA VAL A 19 6.00 8.09 11.67
C VAL A 19 6.84 8.81 10.63
N GLY A 20 6.20 9.24 9.54
CA GLY A 20 6.90 9.78 8.38
C GLY A 20 7.22 11.27 8.47
N ARG A 21 6.59 12.01 9.39
CA ARG A 21 6.81 13.45 9.56
C ARG A 21 6.57 13.84 11.00
N ILE A 22 7.45 14.67 11.56
CA ILE A 22 7.30 15.29 12.88
C ILE A 22 7.69 16.76 12.72
N GLU A 23 6.84 17.66 13.21
CA GLU A 23 7.05 19.11 13.18
C GLU A 23 6.68 19.70 14.54
N GLY A 24 7.52 20.57 15.08
CA GLY A 24 7.23 21.27 16.32
C GLY A 24 8.38 22.14 16.77
N GLY A 25 8.06 23.13 17.61
CA GLY A 25 9.03 24.12 18.11
C GLY A 25 9.17 25.33 17.19
N THR A 26 9.79 26.37 17.73
CA THR A 26 10.02 27.65 17.05
C THR A 26 11.48 28.07 17.09
N ASN A 27 12.18 27.83 18.20
CA ASN A 27 13.59 28.17 18.38
C ASN A 27 14.27 27.16 19.32
N THR A 28 15.60 27.05 19.25
CA THR A 28 16.43 26.08 19.98
C THR A 28 16.31 26.22 21.50
N ASN A 29 16.06 27.42 22.01
CA ASN A 29 15.93 27.72 23.44
C ASN A 29 14.48 27.84 23.93
N VAL A 30 13.49 27.47 23.11
CA VAL A 30 12.06 27.57 23.45
C VAL A 30 11.45 26.18 23.47
N VAL A 31 10.83 25.81 24.59
CA VAL A 31 10.07 24.55 24.71
C VAL A 31 8.87 24.61 23.75
N PRO A 32 8.68 23.62 22.85
CA PRO A 32 7.56 23.61 21.91
C PRO A 32 6.20 23.59 22.62
N GLY A 33 5.32 24.53 22.26
CA GLY A 33 3.91 24.50 22.71
C GLY A 33 3.03 23.54 21.91
N LYS A 34 3.50 23.06 20.75
CA LYS A 34 2.79 22.10 19.90
C LYS A 34 3.78 21.28 19.07
N VAL A 35 3.51 19.98 18.99
CA VAL A 35 4.15 19.06 18.07
C VAL A 35 3.06 18.34 17.29
N VAL A 36 3.25 18.21 15.97
CA VAL A 36 2.38 17.45 15.08
C VAL A 36 3.21 16.37 14.42
N PHE A 37 2.74 15.13 14.44
CA PHE A 37 3.34 14.06 13.65
C PHE A 37 2.30 13.38 12.76
N LYS A 38 2.79 12.85 11.63
CA LYS A 38 1.99 12.06 10.69
C LYS A 38 2.44 10.61 10.75
N LEU A 39 1.48 9.73 11.03
CA LEU A 39 1.68 8.29 11.13
C LEU A 39 0.97 7.59 9.96
N ASP A 40 1.70 6.73 9.26
CA ASP A 40 1.20 5.82 8.23
C ASP A 40 1.08 4.41 8.82
N ARG A 41 -0.13 3.86 8.87
CA ARG A 41 -0.39 2.47 9.27
C ARG A 41 -0.96 1.70 8.09
N ARG A 42 -0.16 0.79 7.53
CA ARG A 42 -0.58 -0.13 6.47
C ARG A 42 -1.11 -1.41 7.10
N MET A 43 -2.37 -1.71 6.85
CA MET A 43 -3.06 -2.89 7.36
C MET A 43 -2.93 -4.06 6.40
N ILE A 44 -3.03 -5.27 6.95
CA ILE A 44 -3.23 -6.48 6.15
C ILE A 44 -4.74 -6.76 5.98
N PRO A 45 -5.15 -7.57 5.00
CA PRO A 45 -6.56 -7.86 4.74
C PRO A 45 -7.34 -8.42 5.94
N GLU A 46 -6.66 -9.13 6.84
CA GLU A 46 -7.24 -9.78 8.02
C GLU A 46 -7.52 -8.80 9.17
N GLU A 47 -7.02 -7.56 9.12
CA GLU A 47 -7.20 -6.59 10.20
C GLU A 47 -8.51 -5.79 10.08
N ASN A 48 -9.18 -5.58 11.22
CA ASN A 48 -10.31 -4.66 11.31
C ASN A 48 -9.80 -3.21 11.48
N PRO A 49 -10.09 -2.29 10.53
CA PRO A 49 -9.59 -0.92 10.63
C PRO A 49 -10.04 -0.14 11.87
N THR A 50 -11.24 -0.44 12.37
CA THR A 50 -11.79 0.24 13.56
C THR A 50 -11.01 -0.14 14.81
N GLU A 51 -10.65 -1.42 14.93
CA GLU A 51 -9.86 -1.94 16.06
C GLU A 51 -8.41 -1.45 15.99
N VAL A 52 -7.81 -1.43 14.79
CA VAL A 52 -6.47 -0.88 14.58
C VAL A 52 -6.42 0.60 14.96
N GLU A 53 -7.39 1.41 14.51
CA GLU A 53 -7.46 2.83 14.85
C GLU A 53 -7.68 3.04 16.36
N ALA A 54 -8.59 2.27 16.98
CA ALA A 54 -8.83 2.35 18.41
C ALA A 54 -7.59 1.98 19.25
N SER A 55 -6.82 0.98 18.80
CA SER A 55 -5.56 0.58 19.43
C SER A 55 -4.52 1.71 19.38
N ILE A 56 -4.30 2.31 18.21
CA ILE A 56 -3.36 3.44 18.04
C ILE A 56 -3.78 4.63 18.92
N ARG A 57 -5.06 4.99 18.91
CA ARG A 57 -5.59 6.09 19.73
C ARG A 57 -5.36 5.85 21.22
N ARG A 58 -5.58 4.63 21.69
CA ARG A 58 -5.36 4.23 23.09
C ARG A 58 -3.88 4.34 23.47
N THR A 59 -2.97 3.85 22.63
CA THR A 59 -1.53 3.94 22.86
C THR A 59 -1.08 5.40 22.99
N ILE A 60 -1.55 6.27 22.10
CA ILE A 60 -1.21 7.70 22.13
C ILE A 60 -1.80 8.37 23.39
N ALA A 61 -3.05 8.08 23.73
CA ALA A 61 -3.71 8.65 24.90
C ALA A 61 -3.02 8.23 26.21
N GLN A 62 -2.61 6.97 26.32
CA GLN A 62 -1.86 6.47 27.48
C GLN A 62 -0.52 7.21 27.61
N ALA A 63 0.27 7.29 26.53
CA ALA A 63 1.56 7.98 26.55
C ALA A 63 1.42 9.48 26.89
N ALA A 64 0.38 10.15 26.37
CA ALA A 64 0.11 11.54 26.72
C ALA A 64 -0.29 11.70 28.20
N GLY A 65 -1.06 10.76 28.75
CA GLY A 65 -1.49 10.76 30.15
C GLY A 65 -0.35 10.58 31.15
N GLU A 66 0.77 9.99 30.74
CA GLU A 66 2.00 9.89 31.53
C GLU A 66 2.74 11.24 31.67
N CYS A 67 2.37 12.25 30.87
CA CYS A 67 3.00 13.57 30.84
C CYS A 67 2.02 14.69 31.27
N PRO A 68 2.06 15.15 32.54
CA PRO A 68 1.20 16.23 33.01
C PRO A 68 1.27 17.48 32.13
N GLY A 69 0.11 18.04 31.79
CA GLY A 69 0.00 19.25 30.96
C GLY A 69 0.03 19.00 29.45
N ILE A 70 0.26 17.76 28.99
CA ILE A 70 0.14 17.39 27.58
C ILE A 70 -1.28 16.95 27.25
N THR A 71 -1.78 17.39 26.11
CA THR A 71 -3.02 16.90 25.51
C THR A 71 -2.74 16.40 24.09
N ALA A 72 -3.51 15.41 23.64
CA ALA A 72 -3.37 14.83 22.31
C ALA A 72 -4.70 14.90 21.56
N ASP A 73 -4.67 15.50 20.37
CA ASP A 73 -5.76 15.42 19.40
C ASP A 73 -5.33 14.54 18.22
N ILE A 74 -6.25 13.71 17.73
CA ILE A 74 -5.95 12.71 16.71
C ILE A 74 -7.02 12.77 15.62
N LYS A 75 -6.61 13.20 14.43
CA LYS A 75 -7.43 13.24 13.22
C LYS A 75 -7.02 12.15 12.24
N ARG A 76 -7.97 11.32 11.81
CA ARG A 76 -7.77 10.38 10.70
C ARG A 76 -7.73 11.14 9.38
N LEU A 77 -6.65 10.96 8.61
CA LEU A 77 -6.49 11.60 7.30
C LEU A 77 -7.07 10.75 6.17
N LEU A 78 -6.83 9.43 6.21
CA LEU A 78 -7.26 8.49 5.19
C LEU A 78 -7.56 7.14 5.83
N LEU A 79 -8.67 6.52 5.42
CA LEU A 79 -8.94 5.10 5.66
C LEU A 79 -8.94 4.37 4.32
N ALA A 80 -7.99 3.45 4.18
CA ALA A 80 -7.84 2.59 3.01
C ALA A 80 -8.13 1.16 3.40
N ARG A 81 -9.19 0.55 2.87
CA ARG A 81 -9.41 -0.90 3.01
C ARG A 81 -8.53 -1.65 2.02
N ALA A 82 -8.15 -2.87 2.38
CA ALA A 82 -7.43 -3.74 1.47
C ALA A 82 -8.32 -4.09 0.27
N MET A 83 -7.72 -4.14 -0.92
CA MET A 83 -8.39 -4.69 -2.10
C MET A 83 -8.50 -6.21 -1.94
N THR A 84 -9.70 -6.76 -2.12
CA THR A 84 -9.94 -8.21 -2.09
C THR A 84 -10.27 -8.72 -3.50
N PRO A 85 -9.94 -9.98 -3.84
CA PRO A 85 -10.28 -10.55 -5.14
C PRO A 85 -11.80 -10.60 -5.37
N LEU A 86 -12.22 -10.31 -6.61
CA LEU A 86 -13.57 -10.61 -7.11
C LEU A 86 -13.49 -11.69 -8.20
N PRO A 87 -14.55 -12.47 -8.44
CA PRO A 87 -14.56 -13.46 -9.52
C PRO A 87 -14.22 -12.86 -10.89
N GLY A 88 -14.71 -11.65 -11.18
CA GLY A 88 -14.43 -10.96 -12.44
C GLY A 88 -12.99 -10.49 -12.60
N ASN A 89 -12.12 -10.63 -11.58
CA ASN A 89 -10.69 -10.34 -11.73
C ASN A 89 -10.00 -11.45 -12.54
N GLN A 90 -10.49 -12.69 -12.46
CA GLN A 90 -9.79 -13.85 -13.04
C GLN A 90 -9.54 -13.72 -14.55
N PRO A 91 -10.52 -13.32 -15.39
CA PRO A 91 -10.27 -13.13 -16.82
C PRO A 91 -9.20 -12.06 -17.12
N LEU A 92 -9.13 -11.00 -16.30
CA LEU A 92 -8.10 -9.97 -16.41
C LEU A 92 -6.72 -10.52 -16.03
N VAL A 93 -6.65 -11.29 -14.94
CA VAL A 93 -5.43 -11.94 -14.47
C VAL A 93 -4.90 -12.91 -15.53
N ASP A 94 -5.77 -13.79 -16.05
CA ASP A 94 -5.39 -14.81 -17.03
C ASP A 94 -4.82 -14.19 -18.31
N ALA A 95 -5.49 -13.16 -18.85
CA ALA A 95 -5.04 -12.47 -20.05
C ALA A 95 -3.68 -11.77 -19.83
N ILE A 96 -3.50 -11.09 -18.69
CA ILE A 96 -2.22 -10.45 -18.34
C ILE A 96 -1.11 -11.50 -18.20
N GLN A 97 -1.36 -12.58 -17.46
CA GLN A 97 -0.37 -13.62 -17.22
C GLN A 97 0.07 -14.32 -18.51
N LYS A 98 -0.88 -14.65 -19.38
CA LYS A 98 -0.61 -15.22 -20.71
C LYS A 98 0.37 -14.35 -21.51
N HIS A 99 0.08 -13.06 -21.65
CA HIS A 99 0.89 -12.17 -22.46
C HIS A 99 2.21 -11.79 -21.79
N ALA A 100 2.22 -11.65 -20.47
CA ALA A 100 3.44 -11.38 -19.71
C ALA A 100 4.40 -12.55 -19.78
N GLN A 101 3.94 -13.79 -19.59
CA GLN A 101 4.77 -14.98 -19.70
C GLN A 101 5.35 -15.15 -21.11
N ALA A 102 4.55 -14.88 -22.15
CA ALA A 102 5.02 -14.97 -23.52
C ALA A 102 6.13 -13.95 -23.87
N LEU A 103 6.17 -12.80 -23.18
CA LEU A 103 7.15 -11.74 -23.43
C LEU A 103 8.36 -11.81 -22.50
N LEU A 104 8.16 -12.21 -21.24
CA LEU A 104 9.20 -12.28 -20.22
C LEU A 104 9.89 -13.65 -20.16
N GLY A 105 9.28 -14.69 -20.75
CA GLY A 105 9.80 -16.05 -20.73
C GLY A 105 9.60 -16.80 -19.41
N GLU A 106 8.94 -16.18 -18.42
CA GLU A 106 8.71 -16.75 -17.11
C GLU A 106 7.31 -16.41 -16.57
N PRO A 107 6.72 -17.24 -15.68
CA PRO A 107 5.43 -16.94 -15.07
C PRO A 107 5.46 -15.64 -14.25
N VAL A 108 4.35 -14.89 -14.30
CA VAL A 108 4.12 -13.71 -13.45
C VAL A 108 2.99 -14.03 -12.48
N PRO A 109 3.28 -14.34 -11.20
CA PRO A 109 2.24 -14.73 -10.25
C PRO A 109 1.38 -13.54 -9.85
N SER A 110 0.08 -13.80 -9.63
CA SER A 110 -0.80 -12.85 -8.93
C SER A 110 -0.54 -12.94 -7.43
N VAL A 111 -0.13 -11.82 -6.82
CA VAL A 111 0.21 -11.73 -5.39
C VAL A 111 -0.36 -10.46 -4.78
N GLY A 112 -0.52 -10.45 -3.45
CA GLY A 112 -0.73 -9.22 -2.70
C GLY A 112 0.51 -8.34 -2.72
N THR A 113 0.33 -7.03 -2.65
CA THR A 113 1.42 -6.07 -2.61
C THR A 113 1.13 -5.00 -1.55
N PRO A 114 2.13 -4.55 -0.76
CA PRO A 114 1.96 -3.52 0.28
C PRO A 114 1.89 -2.11 -0.31
N LEU A 115 1.17 -1.95 -1.43
CA LEU A 115 0.96 -0.72 -2.17
C LEU A 115 -0.47 -0.20 -2.00
N TYR A 116 -0.62 1.10 -2.23
CA TYR A 116 -1.90 1.79 -2.25
C TYR A 116 -2.16 2.28 -3.67
N THR A 117 -3.33 1.95 -4.22
CA THR A 117 -3.81 2.43 -5.52
C THR A 117 -5.33 2.60 -5.50
N ASP A 118 -5.87 3.36 -6.46
CA ASP A 118 -7.29 3.66 -6.52
C ASP A 118 -8.15 2.49 -7.06
N VAL A 119 -7.55 1.44 -7.63
CA VAL A 119 -8.30 0.27 -8.13
C VAL A 119 -9.17 -0.37 -7.03
N ARG A 120 -8.75 -0.26 -5.76
CA ARG A 120 -9.52 -0.75 -4.61
C ARG A 120 -10.88 -0.10 -4.48
N LEU A 121 -11.03 1.17 -4.90
CA LEU A 121 -12.30 1.89 -4.85
C LEU A 121 -13.31 1.31 -5.84
N TYR A 122 -12.84 0.84 -7.00
CA TYR A 122 -13.68 0.18 -8.01
C TYR A 122 -14.09 -1.22 -7.52
N VAL A 123 -13.13 -1.97 -6.97
CA VAL A 123 -13.36 -3.30 -6.41
C VAL A 123 -14.34 -3.27 -5.23
N GLU A 124 -14.24 -2.27 -4.35
CA GLU A 124 -15.22 -2.03 -3.28
C GLU A 124 -16.65 -1.81 -3.82
N ARG A 125 -16.79 -1.37 -5.07
CA ARG A 125 -18.07 -1.21 -5.77
C ARG A 125 -18.45 -2.41 -6.65
N GLY A 126 -17.73 -3.53 -6.52
CA GLY A 126 -17.98 -4.74 -7.28
C GLY A 126 -17.46 -4.70 -8.72
N ILE A 127 -16.65 -3.69 -9.08
CA ILE A 127 -16.04 -3.57 -10.40
C ILE A 127 -14.68 -4.26 -10.38
N PRO A 128 -14.48 -5.34 -11.16
CA PRO A 128 -13.20 -6.04 -11.20
C PRO A 128 -12.03 -5.17 -11.63
N GLY A 129 -10.85 -5.45 -11.07
CA GLY A 129 -9.62 -4.75 -11.42
C GLY A 129 -8.38 -5.53 -11.06
N VAL A 130 -7.28 -5.28 -11.76
CA VAL A 130 -5.96 -5.89 -11.52
C VAL A 130 -4.91 -4.80 -11.57
N ILE A 131 -3.91 -4.90 -10.69
CA ILE A 131 -2.73 -4.02 -10.72
C ILE A 131 -1.64 -4.76 -11.49
N TYR A 132 -1.22 -4.16 -12.59
CA TYR A 132 -0.06 -4.60 -13.37
C TYR A 132 0.71 -3.36 -13.83
N GLY A 133 2.03 -3.40 -13.77
CA GLY A 133 2.88 -2.26 -14.07
C GLY A 133 4.27 -2.66 -14.55
N ALA A 134 5.00 -1.68 -15.06
CA ALA A 134 6.39 -1.84 -15.47
C ALA A 134 7.34 -1.67 -14.29
N GLY A 135 8.53 -2.25 -14.43
CA GLY A 135 9.64 -2.09 -13.49
C GLY A 135 10.07 -3.41 -12.84
N PRO A 136 11.06 -3.33 -11.95
CA PRO A 136 11.62 -4.52 -11.31
C PRO A 136 10.61 -5.19 -10.38
N ARG A 137 10.90 -6.45 -10.00
CA ARG A 137 9.99 -7.29 -9.22
C ARG A 137 9.66 -6.70 -7.85
N THR A 138 10.55 -5.87 -7.29
CA THR A 138 10.34 -5.27 -5.98
C THR A 138 10.34 -3.74 -6.02
N VAL A 139 9.55 -3.15 -5.11
CA VAL A 139 9.52 -1.70 -4.88
C VAL A 139 10.92 -1.17 -4.52
N LEU A 140 11.71 -1.95 -3.79
CA LEU A 140 13.06 -1.57 -3.38
C LEU A 140 13.98 -1.35 -4.58
N GLU A 141 13.95 -2.25 -5.56
CA GLU A 141 14.77 -2.15 -6.77
C GLU A 141 14.40 -0.96 -7.64
N SER A 142 13.10 -0.60 -7.69
CA SER A 142 12.60 0.54 -8.46
C SER A 142 12.99 1.91 -7.88
N HIS A 143 13.47 1.95 -6.63
CA HIS A 143 13.66 3.18 -5.86
C HIS A 143 12.37 4.03 -5.72
N ALA A 144 11.19 3.43 -5.87
CA ALA A 144 9.94 4.17 -5.77
C ALA A 144 9.85 4.95 -4.45
N LYS A 145 9.47 6.23 -4.56
CA LYS A 145 9.38 7.19 -3.43
C LYS A 145 10.73 7.50 -2.77
N ARG A 146 11.84 7.32 -3.47
CA ARG A 146 13.20 7.68 -3.05
C ARG A 146 13.89 8.48 -4.15
N ALA A 147 15.08 8.99 -3.85
CA ALA A 147 15.95 9.54 -4.89
C ALA A 147 16.29 8.45 -5.93
N ASP A 148 16.45 8.89 -7.18
CA ASP A 148 16.80 8.03 -8.33
C ASP A 148 15.79 6.90 -8.58
N GLU A 149 14.49 7.21 -8.44
CA GLU A 149 13.39 6.37 -8.91
C GLU A 149 13.59 6.03 -10.40
N ARG A 150 13.63 4.73 -10.73
CA ARG A 150 14.04 4.25 -12.04
C ARG A 150 13.35 2.96 -12.45
N LEU A 151 13.37 2.69 -13.75
CA LEU A 151 13.00 1.41 -14.34
C LEU A 151 13.87 1.13 -15.58
N GLN A 152 13.94 -0.14 -15.99
CA GLN A 152 14.53 -0.50 -17.27
C GLN A 152 13.55 -0.16 -18.40
N LEU A 153 14.06 0.41 -19.50
CA LEU A 153 13.22 0.77 -20.65
C LEU A 153 12.60 -0.46 -21.33
N GLU A 154 13.25 -1.62 -21.25
CA GLU A 154 12.67 -2.86 -21.76
C GLU A 154 11.46 -3.29 -20.92
N ASP A 155 11.48 -3.12 -19.59
CA ASP A 155 10.32 -3.43 -18.74
C ASP A 155 9.10 -2.59 -19.16
N LEU A 156 9.32 -1.30 -19.47
CA LEU A 156 8.27 -0.42 -19.97
C LEU A 156 7.72 -0.89 -21.32
N ARG A 157 8.61 -1.28 -22.23
CA ARG A 157 8.24 -1.80 -23.56
C ARG A 157 7.46 -3.11 -23.46
N CYS A 158 7.90 -4.02 -22.59
CA CYS A 158 7.22 -5.28 -22.31
C CYS A 158 5.84 -5.04 -21.71
N ALA A 159 5.73 -4.24 -20.64
CA ALA A 159 4.45 -3.93 -20.01
C ALA A 159 3.46 -3.29 -21.00
N THR A 160 3.94 -2.40 -21.87
CA THR A 160 3.13 -1.81 -22.95
C THR A 160 2.55 -2.87 -23.87
N LYS A 161 3.37 -3.81 -24.34
CA LYS A 161 2.92 -4.92 -25.20
C LYS A 161 1.94 -5.84 -24.47
N VAL A 162 2.16 -6.13 -23.18
CA VAL A 162 1.25 -6.94 -22.36
C VAL A 162 -0.12 -6.31 -22.27
N ILE A 163 -0.19 -5.02 -21.92
CA ILE A 163 -1.47 -4.31 -21.81
C ILE A 163 -2.17 -4.23 -23.17
N ALA A 164 -1.45 -3.89 -24.24
CA ALA A 164 -2.04 -3.81 -25.58
C ALA A 164 -2.64 -5.15 -26.03
N ARG A 165 -1.93 -6.26 -25.83
CA ARG A 165 -2.42 -7.60 -26.20
C ARG A 165 -3.56 -8.08 -25.29
N THR A 166 -3.51 -7.75 -24.01
CA THR A 166 -4.59 -8.02 -23.05
C THR A 166 -5.87 -7.32 -23.47
N LEU A 167 -5.79 -6.02 -23.81
CA LEU A 167 -6.94 -5.25 -24.28
C LEU A 167 -7.49 -5.81 -25.60
N HIS A 168 -6.61 -6.24 -26.51
CA HIS A 168 -7.04 -6.89 -27.75
C HIS A 168 -7.83 -8.18 -27.46
N ASP A 169 -7.34 -9.07 -26.59
CA ASP A 169 -8.04 -10.31 -26.25
C ASP A 169 -9.41 -10.06 -25.57
N LEU A 170 -9.55 -8.95 -24.84
CA LEU A 170 -10.75 -8.66 -24.04
C LEU A 170 -11.81 -7.80 -24.77
N LEU A 171 -11.41 -7.04 -25.80
CA LEU A 171 -12.27 -6.05 -26.45
C LEU A 171 -12.49 -6.28 -27.95
N ALA A 172 -11.75 -7.19 -28.59
CA ALA A 172 -11.86 -7.48 -30.02
C ALA A 172 -13.01 -8.45 -30.36
#